data_AF-A0A162L4H8-F1
#
_entry.id   AF-A0A162L4H8-F1
#
_cell.length_a   1.000
_cell.length_b   1.000
_cell.length_c   1.000
_cell.angle_alpha   90.00
_cell.angle_beta   90.00
_cell.angle_gamma   90.00
#
_symmetry.space_group_name_H-M   'P 1'
#
loop_
_entity.id
_entity.type
_entity.pdbx_description
1 polymer ?
#
loop_
_entity_poly.entity_id
_entity_poly.type
_entity_poly.pdbx_seq_one_letter_code
_entity_poly.pdbx_strand_id
1 'polypeptide(L)'
;MPKEAIFNVTIDAALHEAFVAETTAADRPTSEVISELMQDFIARQREARAYDAFVRRKVARAEEDVRRGAVLSNEEVEARAAEQRARLLARFADRRS
;
A
#
# COMPACT_ATOMS: atom_id res chain seq x y z
N MET A 1 16.03 -10.81 -24.58
CA MET A 1 16.67 -9.48 -24.62
C MET A 1 15.75 -8.50 -23.92
N PRO A 2 16.13 -7.91 -22.78
CA PRO A 2 15.37 -6.78 -22.25
C PRO A 2 15.34 -5.69 -23.33
N LYS A 3 14.15 -5.13 -23.59
CA LYS A 3 14.00 -4.03 -24.55
C LYS A 3 14.64 -2.80 -23.93
N GLU A 4 15.76 -2.37 -24.49
CA GLU A 4 16.38 -1.10 -24.14
C GLU A 4 15.46 0.04 -24.58
N ALA A 5 15.21 0.99 -23.68
CA ALA A 5 14.36 2.14 -23.92
C ALA A 5 15.09 3.40 -23.45
N ILE A 6 15.11 4.43 -24.29
CA ILE A 6 15.76 5.70 -23.98
C ILE A 6 14.71 6.65 -23.40
N PHE A 7 14.99 7.19 -22.22
CA PHE A 7 14.15 8.17 -21.55
C PHE A 7 14.86 9.53 -21.53
N ASN A 8 14.34 10.49 -22.28
CA ASN A 8 14.85 11.85 -22.28
C ASN A 8 14.08 12.69 -21.26
N VAL A 9 14.80 13.27 -20.30
CA VAL A 9 14.25 14.17 -19.28
C VAL A 9 15.06 15.46 -19.27
N THR A 10 14.38 16.59 -19.06
CA THR A 10 15.03 17.87 -18.82
C THR A 10 14.96 18.16 -17.33
N ILE A 11 16.13 18.31 -16.72
CA ILE A 11 16.27 18.68 -15.31
C ILE A 11 17.19 19.89 -15.19
N ASP A 12 17.10 20.57 -14.06
CA ASP A 12 18.01 21.67 -13.72
C ASP A 12 19.48 21.19 -13.75
N ALA A 13 20.37 22.03 -14.26
CA ALA A 13 21.78 21.66 -14.44
C ALA A 13 22.49 21.42 -13.11
N ALA A 14 22.23 22.24 -12.09
CA ALA A 14 22.83 22.06 -10.77
C ALA A 14 22.31 20.79 -10.10
N LEU A 15 21.03 20.46 -10.31
CA LEU A 15 20.46 19.19 -9.85
C LEU A 15 21.11 17.97 -10.53
N HIS A 16 21.34 18.03 -11.84
CA HIS A 16 22.03 16.97 -12.58
C HIS A 16 23.45 16.75 -12.06
N GLU A 17 24.22 17.84 -11.91
CA GLU A 17 25.59 17.79 -11.40
C GLU A 17 25.67 17.20 -9.99
N ALA A 18 24.80 17.67 -9.09
CA ALA A 18 24.72 17.15 -7.74
C ALA A 18 24.36 15.66 -7.72
N PHE A 19 23.39 15.25 -8.54
CA PHE A 19 22.97 13.84 -8.60
C PHE A 19 24.10 12.95 -9.12
N VAL A 20 24.78 13.35 -10.20
CA VAL A 20 25.93 12.60 -10.73
C VAL A 20 27.04 12.49 -9.69
N ALA A 21 27.40 13.59 -9.02
CA ALA A 21 28.43 13.61 -7.99
C ALA A 21 28.13 12.61 -6.85
N GLU A 22 26.90 12.58 -6.35
CA GLU A 22 26.48 11.64 -5.30
C GLU A 22 26.48 10.18 -5.79
N THR A 23 26.00 9.91 -7.01
CA THR A 23 26.04 8.54 -7.57
C THR A 23 27.46 8.05 -7.79
N THR A 24 28.38 8.92 -8.24
CA THR A 24 29.80 8.62 -8.38
C THR A 24 30.47 8.41 -7.03
N ALA A 25 30.18 9.24 -6.03
CA ALA A 25 30.72 9.06 -4.67
C ALA A 25 30.25 7.75 -4.04
N ALA A 26 29.05 7.29 -4.39
CA ALA A 26 28.51 6.00 -3.97
C ALA A 26 29.00 4.80 -4.82
N ASP A 27 29.80 5.04 -5.88
CA ASP A 27 30.21 4.03 -6.87
C ASP A 27 29.02 3.29 -7.51
N ARG A 28 27.93 4.03 -7.77
CA ARG A 28 26.70 3.50 -8.37
C ARG A 28 26.46 4.12 -9.74
N PRO A 29 26.08 3.32 -10.77
CA PRO A 29 25.70 3.87 -12.06
C PRO A 29 24.46 4.78 -11.94
N THR A 30 24.54 5.99 -12.49
CA THR A 30 23.42 6.95 -12.48
C THR A 30 22.12 6.36 -13.05
N SER A 31 22.22 5.55 -14.11
CA SER A 31 21.07 4.87 -14.73
C SER A 31 20.40 3.82 -13.84
N GLU A 32 21.18 3.14 -12.99
CA GLU A 32 20.67 2.18 -12.01
C GLU A 32 19.83 2.93 -10.96
N VAL A 33 20.38 4.01 -10.39
CA VAL A 33 19.69 4.80 -9.37
C VAL A 33 18.41 5.43 -9.92
N ILE A 34 18.42 5.96 -11.14
CA ILE A 34 17.21 6.48 -11.80
C ILE A 34 16.17 5.36 -11.98
N SER A 35 16.60 4.16 -12.39
CA SER A 35 15.69 3.04 -12.59
C SER A 35 15.02 2.62 -11.28
N GLU A 36 15.76 2.57 -10.18
CA GLU A 36 15.22 2.30 -8.84
C GLU A 36 14.21 3.38 -8.42
N LEU A 37 14.57 4.66 -8.55
CA LEU A 37 13.67 5.78 -8.23
C LEU A 37 12.36 5.71 -9.03
N MET A 38 12.44 5.33 -10.31
CA MET A 38 11.26 5.12 -11.15
C MET A 38 10.41 3.93 -10.69
N GLN A 39 11.02 2.80 -10.32
CA GLN A 39 10.31 1.63 -9.80
C GLN A 39 9.59 1.96 -8.50
N ASP A 40 10.28 2.63 -7.59
CA ASP A 40 9.75 3.12 -6.31
C ASP A 40 8.55 4.05 -6.52
N PHE A 41 8.66 5.00 -7.45
CA PHE A 41 7.55 5.88 -7.80
C PHE A 41 6.35 5.08 -8.32
N ILE A 42 6.56 4.14 -9.24
CA ILE A 42 5.48 3.30 -9.77
C ILE A 42 4.80 2.50 -8.66
N ALA A 43 5.58 1.91 -7.74
CA ALA A 43 5.07 1.14 -6.62
C ALA A 43 4.18 2.00 -5.72
N ARG A 44 4.67 3.18 -5.28
CA ARG A 44 3.90 4.13 -4.48
C ARG A 44 2.60 4.55 -5.16
N GLN A 45 2.63 4.82 -6.47
CA GLN A 45 1.44 5.21 -7.21
C GLN A 45 0.44 4.06 -7.40
N ARG A 46 0.91 2.82 -7.51
CA ARG A 46 0.03 1.64 -7.54
C ARG A 46 -0.61 1.41 -6.18
N GLU A 47 0.15 1.53 -5.10
CA GLU A 47 -0.35 1.40 -3.74
C GLU A 47 -1.41 2.44 -3.43
N ALA A 48 -1.16 3.72 -3.73
CA ALA A 48 -2.13 4.80 -3.54
C ALA A 48 -3.45 4.51 -4.30
N ARG A 49 -3.37 4.10 -5.58
CA ARG A 49 -4.56 3.73 -6.35
C ARG A 49 -5.26 2.49 -5.81
N ALA A 50 -4.52 1.51 -5.32
CA ALA A 50 -5.08 0.30 -4.71
C ALA A 50 -5.79 0.62 -3.39
N TYR A 51 -5.21 1.51 -2.58
CA TYR A 51 -5.80 2.02 -1.36
C TYR A 51 -7.10 2.79 -1.66
N ASP A 52 -7.07 3.72 -2.60
CA ASP A 52 -8.27 4.45 -3.03
C ASP A 52 -9.37 3.50 -3.54
N ALA A 53 -9.00 2.51 -4.35
CA ALA A 53 -9.94 1.50 -4.84
C ALA A 53 -10.52 0.64 -3.70
N PHE A 54 -9.69 0.28 -2.71
CA PHE A 54 -10.14 -0.44 -1.52
C PHE A 54 -11.12 0.40 -0.69
N VAL A 55 -10.80 1.66 -0.41
CA VAL A 55 -11.66 2.58 0.33
C VAL A 55 -12.99 2.77 -0.39
N ARG A 56 -12.96 3.03 -1.71
CA ARG A 56 -14.19 3.16 -2.51
C ARG A 56 -15.08 1.92 -2.44
N ARG A 57 -14.50 0.71 -2.55
CA ARG A 57 -15.27 -0.54 -2.41
C ARG A 57 -15.85 -0.71 -1.01
N LYS A 58 -15.09 -0.37 0.04
CA LYS A 58 -15.56 -0.46 1.43
C LYS A 58 -16.72 0.50 1.69
N VAL A 59 -16.62 1.74 1.20
CA VAL A 59 -17.68 2.75 1.31
C VAL A 59 -18.93 2.31 0.54
N ALA A 60 -18.79 1.89 -0.72
CA ALA A 60 -19.93 1.44 -1.53
C ALA A 60 -20.69 0.27 -0.87
N ARG A 61 -19.95 -0.67 -0.27
CA ARG A 61 -20.56 -1.77 0.51
C ARG A 61 -21.26 -1.28 1.77
N ALA A 62 -20.63 -0.39 2.54
CA ALA A 62 -21.25 0.17 3.72
C ALA A 62 -22.54 0.92 3.38
N GLU A 63 -22.55 1.71 2.31
CA GLU A 63 -23.76 2.39 1.82
C GLU A 63 -24.86 1.39 1.42
N GLU A 64 -24.51 0.28 0.78
CA GLU A 64 -25.48 -0.79 0.47
C GLU A 64 -26.03 -1.44 1.74
N ASP A 65 -25.18 -1.70 2.73
CA ASP A 65 -25.57 -2.26 4.02
C ASP A 65 -26.52 -1.30 4.76
N VAL A 66 -26.23 0.01 4.78
CA VAL A 66 -27.14 1.03 5.31
C VAL A 66 -28.48 1.02 4.57
N ARG A 67 -28.48 1.04 3.24
CA ARG A 67 -29.72 1.02 2.43
C ARG A 67 -30.59 -0.21 2.70
N ARG A 68 -29.97 -1.35 2.99
CA ARG A 68 -30.67 -2.61 3.31
C ARG A 68 -31.01 -2.75 4.80
N GLY A 69 -30.67 -1.77 5.64
CA GLY A 69 -30.85 -1.85 7.10
C GLY A 69 -29.94 -2.88 7.78
N ALA A 70 -28.89 -3.35 7.11
CA ALA A 70 -27.90 -4.29 7.63
C ALA A 70 -26.84 -3.57 8.48
N VAL A 71 -27.31 -2.75 9.42
CA VAL A 71 -26.48 -2.00 10.37
C VAL A 71 -26.71 -2.50 11.78
N LEU A 72 -25.69 -2.37 12.62
CA LEU A 72 -25.74 -2.75 14.03
C LEU A 72 -25.43 -1.53 14.88
N SER A 73 -26.05 -1.45 16.04
CA SER A 73 -25.64 -0.51 17.07
C SER A 73 -24.24 -0.85 17.59
N ASN A 74 -23.57 0.14 18.17
CA ASN A 74 -22.25 -0.07 18.76
C ASN A 74 -22.27 -1.15 19.87
N GLU A 75 -23.34 -1.19 20.67
CA GLU A 75 -23.53 -2.17 21.74
C GLU A 75 -23.63 -3.60 21.19
N GLU A 76 -24.39 -3.81 20.10
CA GLU A 76 -24.51 -5.10 19.44
C GLU A 76 -23.19 -5.56 18.82
N VAL A 77 -22.40 -4.63 18.28
CA VAL A 77 -21.07 -4.92 17.74
C VAL A 77 -20.13 -5.39 18.85
N GLU A 78 -20.07 -4.68 19.97
CA GLU A 78 -19.21 -5.04 21.10
C GLU A 78 -19.58 -6.38 21.71
N ALA A 79 -20.89 -6.65 21.86
CA ALA A 79 -21.36 -7.94 22.36
C ALA A 79 -20.93 -9.11 21.45
N ARG A 80 -21.11 -8.98 20.12
CA ARG A 80 -20.68 -10.00 19.15
C ARG A 80 -19.17 -10.18 19.14
N ALA A 81 -18.41 -9.09 19.22
CA ALA A 81 -16.95 -9.14 19.26
C ALA A 81 -16.45 -9.85 20.52
N ALA A 82 -17.04 -9.56 21.68
CA ALA A 82 -16.73 -10.24 22.94
C ALA A 82 -17.00 -11.74 22.86
N GLU A 83 -18.15 -12.13 22.30
CA GLU A 83 -18.50 -13.53 22.10
C GLU A 83 -17.52 -14.25 21.16
N GLN A 84 -17.16 -13.63 20.03
CA GLN A 84 -16.17 -14.19 19.11
C GLN A 84 -14.80 -14.37 19.77
N ARG A 85 -14.35 -13.39 20.57
CA ARG A 85 -13.08 -13.48 21.32
C ARG A 85 -13.11 -14.65 22.30
N ALA A 86 -14.18 -14.80 23.09
CA ALA A 86 -14.35 -15.91 24.02
C ALA A 86 -14.31 -17.27 23.32
N ARG A 87 -15.00 -17.41 22.18
CA ARG A 87 -14.99 -18.65 21.36
C ARG A 87 -13.62 -18.96 20.78
N LEU A 88 -12.85 -17.95 20.37
CA LEU A 88 -11.49 -18.15 19.88
C LEU A 88 -10.57 -18.62 21.01
N LEU A 89 -10.62 -17.97 22.17
CA LEU A 89 -9.84 -18.33 23.35
C LEU A 89 -10.13 -19.76 23.82
N ALA A 90 -11.40 -20.16 23.87
CA ALA A 90 -11.79 -21.53 24.19
C ALA A 90 -11.18 -22.56 23.23
N ARG A 91 -11.21 -22.29 21.91
CA ARG A 91 -10.59 -23.15 20.88
C ARG A 91 -9.07 -23.26 21.03
N PHE A 92 -8.40 -22.20 21.47
CA PHE A 92 -6.95 -22.22 21.72
C PHE A 92 -6.57 -22.89 23.04
N ALA A 93 -7.48 -22.97 24.00
CA ALA A 93 -7.29 -23.73 25.24
C ALA A 93 -7.46 -25.24 24.98
N ASP A 94 -8.49 -25.61 24.21
CA ASP A 94 -8.80 -27.01 23.85
C ASP A 94 -7.69 -27.66 23.00
N ARG A 95 -7.05 -26.91 22.10
CA ARG A 95 -5.90 -27.40 21.29
C ARG A 95 -4.59 -27.57 22.06
N ARG A 96 -4.49 -27.05 23.29
CA ARG A 96 -3.29 -27.13 24.14
C ARG A 96 -3.41 -28.19 25.25
N SER A 97 -4.55 -28.85 25.35
CA SER A 97 -4.79 -30.02 26.21
C SER A 97 -4.62 -31.32 25.43
#